data_AF-A0A527DFX7-F1
#
_entry.id   AF-A0A527DFX7-F1
#
_cell.length_a   1.000
_cell.length_b   1.000
_cell.length_c   1.000
_cell.angle_alpha   90.00
_cell.angle_beta   90.00
_cell.angle_gamma   90.00
#
_symmetry.space_group_name_H-M   'P 1'
#
loop_
_entity.id
_entity.type
_entity.pdbx_description
1 polymer ?
#
loop_
_entity_poly.entity_id
_entity_poly.type
_entity_poly.pdbx_seq_one_letter_code
_entity_poly.pdbx_strand_id
1 'polypeptide(L)'
;MADQFFRETRRLVFGPLVLLVAATAVFSYFLGDAPNLLFLKLTAVPLYLLAGRAISMLCPLPNGNQLNLAFWERQFLDALLLSCWLTIAIWQPDSGAVTVALGFFLFIAIYLGLTFLLRVIFRARKSQHG
;
A
#
# COMPACT_ATOMS: atom_id res chain seq x y z
N MET A 1 -6.87 14.86 19.81
CA MET A 1 -7.36 13.48 19.57
C MET A 1 -7.01 12.94 18.18
N ALA A 2 -7.04 13.74 17.10
CA ALA A 2 -6.62 13.29 15.77
C ALA A 2 -5.17 12.76 15.71
N ASP A 3 -4.24 13.36 16.49
CA ASP A 3 -2.82 12.97 16.51
C ASP A 3 -2.49 11.63 17.18
N GLN A 4 -3.35 11.12 18.06
CA GLN A 4 -3.15 9.80 18.68
C GLN A 4 -3.60 8.69 17.75
N PHE A 5 -4.78 8.85 17.14
CA PHE A 5 -5.29 7.93 16.13
C PHE A 5 -4.31 7.82 14.96
N PHE A 6 -3.80 8.95 14.45
CA PHE A 6 -2.78 8.98 13.40
C PHE A 6 -1.46 8.30 13.78
N ARG A 7 -1.14 8.19 15.07
CA ARG A 7 0.07 7.53 15.57
C ARG A 7 -0.11 6.02 15.65
N GLU A 8 -1.29 5.56 16.07
CA GLU A 8 -1.67 4.14 16.09
C GLU A 8 -1.87 3.58 14.69
N THR A 9 -2.55 4.31 13.79
CA THR A 9 -2.68 3.85 12.39
C THR A 9 -1.32 3.79 11.70
N ARG A 10 -0.40 4.72 12.01
CA ARG A 10 0.98 4.61 11.54
C ARG A 10 1.69 3.39 12.11
N ARG A 11 1.61 3.08 13.41
CA ARG A 11 2.26 1.86 13.93
C ARG A 11 1.68 0.58 13.33
N LEU A 12 0.36 0.50 13.18
CA LEU A 12 -0.33 -0.69 12.65
C LEU A 12 -0.09 -0.91 11.16
N VAL A 13 0.14 0.14 10.36
CA VAL A 13 0.43 0.01 8.92
C VAL A 13 1.93 -0.10 8.66
N PHE A 14 2.76 0.62 9.40
CA PHE A 14 4.20 0.70 9.15
C PHE A 14 4.94 -0.54 9.71
N GLY A 15 4.50 -1.08 10.85
CA GLY A 15 5.09 -2.28 11.42
C GLY A 15 5.06 -3.47 10.45
N PRO A 16 3.88 -3.84 9.90
CA PRO A 16 3.76 -4.91 8.92
C PRO A 16 4.53 -4.64 7.63
N LEU A 17 4.54 -3.39 7.15
CA LEU A 17 5.31 -3.01 5.96
C LEU A 17 6.81 -3.22 6.16
N VAL A 18 7.36 -2.75 7.28
CA VAL A 18 8.78 -2.92 7.62
C VAL A 18 9.13 -4.39 7.80
N LEU A 19 8.24 -5.18 8.43
CA LEU A 19 8.39 -6.63 8.54
C LEU A 19 8.38 -7.32 7.17
N LEU A 20 7.48 -6.92 6.27
CA LEU A 20 7.41 -7.47 4.92
C LEU A 20 8.71 -7.19 4.16
N VAL A 21 9.25 -5.98 4.27
CA VAL A 21 10.53 -5.60 3.66
C VAL A 21 11.68 -6.42 4.23
N ALA A 22 11.73 -6.55 5.55
CA ALA A 22 12.76 -7.34 6.20
C ALA A 22 12.67 -8.80 5.75
N ALA A 23 11.47 -9.36 5.67
CA ALA A 23 11.25 -10.72 5.19
C ALA A 23 11.66 -10.89 3.72
N THR A 24 11.29 -9.95 2.82
CA THR A 24 11.69 -10.02 1.41
C THR A 24 13.18 -9.80 1.21
N ALA A 25 13.82 -8.93 1.99
CA ALA A 25 15.26 -8.72 1.97
C ALA A 25 16.04 -9.94 2.47
N VAL A 26 15.59 -10.57 3.56
CA VAL A 26 16.17 -11.82 4.08
C VAL A 26 16.02 -12.93 3.04
N PHE A 27 14.83 -13.08 2.46
CA PHE A 27 14.57 -14.10 1.43
C PHE A 27 15.43 -13.88 0.17
N SER A 28 15.54 -12.64 -0.30
CA SER A 28 16.43 -12.25 -1.40
C SER A 28 17.91 -12.53 -1.11
N TYR A 29 18.35 -12.29 0.14
CA TYR A 29 19.71 -12.61 0.55
C TYR A 29 19.99 -14.13 0.47
N PHE A 30 19.05 -14.96 0.92
CA PHE A 30 19.17 -16.43 0.80
C PHE A 30 19.13 -16.93 -0.65
N LEU A 31 18.48 -16.20 -1.56
CA LEU A 31 18.46 -16.49 -3.00
C LEU A 31 19.75 -16.06 -3.72
N GLY A 32 20.66 -15.36 -3.05
CA GLY A 32 21.91 -14.87 -3.64
C GLY A 32 21.74 -13.62 -4.51
N ASP A 33 20.69 -12.82 -4.28
CA ASP A 33 20.48 -11.57 -5.02
C ASP A 33 21.65 -10.60 -4.83
N ALA A 34 21.96 -9.84 -5.88
CA ALA A 34 23.03 -8.84 -5.84
C ALA A 34 22.76 -7.75 -4.78
N PRO A 35 23.80 -7.19 -4.13
CA PRO A 35 23.63 -6.17 -3.10
C PRO A 35 22.91 -4.91 -3.59
N ASN A 36 23.01 -4.60 -4.88
CA ASN A 36 22.29 -3.49 -5.51
C ASN A 36 20.75 -3.67 -5.45
N LEU A 37 20.27 -4.91 -5.61
CA LEU A 37 18.84 -5.25 -5.50
C LEU A 37 18.36 -5.11 -4.05
N LEU A 38 19.16 -5.56 -3.08
CA LEU A 38 18.84 -5.39 -1.66
C LEU A 38 18.74 -3.92 -1.27
N PHE A 39 19.67 -3.09 -1.75
CA PHE A 39 19.64 -1.65 -1.50
C PHE A 39 18.41 -0.97 -2.11
N LEU A 40 18.02 -1.39 -3.33
CA LEU A 40 16.80 -0.90 -3.98
C LEU A 40 15.55 -1.23 -3.15
N LYS A 41 15.43 -2.47 -2.65
CA LYS A 41 14.30 -2.90 -1.81
C LYS A 41 14.22 -2.15 -0.48
N LEU A 42 15.37 -1.88 0.14
CA LEU A 42 15.45 -1.11 1.38
C LEU A 42 15.11 0.37 1.18
N THR A 43 15.60 1.00 0.10
CA THR A 43 15.31 2.40 -0.22
C THR A 43 13.88 2.63 -0.72
N ALA A 44 13.21 1.60 -1.23
CA ALA A 44 11.80 1.67 -1.62
C ALA A 44 10.88 2.02 -0.44
N VAL A 45 11.25 1.67 0.81
CA VAL A 45 10.45 1.96 2.01
C VAL A 45 10.34 3.46 2.30
N PRO A 46 11.44 4.21 2.50
CA PRO A 46 11.34 5.65 2.72
C PRO A 46 10.69 6.38 1.55
N LEU A 47 10.90 5.91 0.31
CA LEU A 47 10.23 6.44 -0.89
C LEU A 47 8.70 6.25 -0.81
N TYR A 48 8.23 5.05 -0.47
CA TYR A 48 6.81 4.76 -0.26
C TYR A 48 6.20 5.66 0.82
N LEU A 49 6.90 5.84 1.94
CA LEU A 49 6.42 6.70 3.03
C LEU A 49 6.34 8.17 2.63
N LEU A 50 7.35 8.65 1.90
CA LEU A 50 7.41 10.04 1.43
C LEU A 50 6.31 10.31 0.40
N ALA A 51 6.11 9.40 -0.55
CA ALA A 51 5.05 9.48 -1.54
C ALA A 51 3.66 9.39 -0.90
N GLY A 52 3.45 8.48 0.07
CA GLY A 52 2.18 8.39 0.80
C GLY A 52 1.86 9.68 1.56
N ARG A 53 2.88 10.32 2.14
CA ARG A 53 2.76 11.66 2.76
C ARG A 53 2.41 12.73 1.73
N ALA A 54 3.08 12.76 0.57
CA ALA A 54 2.79 13.72 -0.49
C ALA A 54 1.34 13.59 -0.97
N ILE A 55 0.88 12.35 -1.23
CA ILE A 55 -0.53 12.10 -1.60
C ILE A 55 -1.43 12.58 -0.46
N SER A 56 -1.12 12.32 0.82
CA SER A 56 -1.91 12.78 2.00
C SER A 56 -2.11 14.29 2.05
N MET A 57 -1.16 15.06 1.55
CA MET A 57 -1.23 16.52 1.48
C MET A 57 -1.98 17.01 0.25
N LEU A 58 -1.80 16.36 -0.91
CA LEU A 58 -2.40 16.76 -2.18
C LEU A 58 -3.88 16.36 -2.30
N CYS A 59 -4.24 15.17 -1.81
CA CYS A 59 -5.58 14.60 -1.92
C CYS A 59 -6.09 14.18 -0.53
N PRO A 60 -6.50 15.13 0.33
CA PRO A 60 -7.02 14.79 1.65
C PRO A 60 -8.29 13.94 1.54
N LEU A 61 -8.45 12.96 2.43
CA LEU A 61 -9.67 12.16 2.45
C LEU A 61 -10.88 13.06 2.79
N PRO A 62 -11.97 13.00 2.00
CA PRO A 62 -13.18 13.72 2.34
C PRO A 62 -13.73 13.24 3.69
N ASN A 63 -14.11 14.18 4.55
CA ASN A 63 -14.73 13.87 5.84
C ASN A 63 -16.12 13.25 5.62
N GLY A 64 -16.31 12.01 6.07
CA GLY A 64 -17.59 11.30 6.04
C GLY A 64 -17.60 10.03 5.20
N ASN A 65 -18.72 9.31 5.24
CA ASN A 65 -18.90 8.00 4.59
C ASN A 65 -19.33 8.10 3.12
N GLN A 66 -19.03 9.23 2.46
CA GLN A 66 -19.46 9.50 1.09
C GLN A 66 -18.47 8.91 0.07
N LEU A 67 -18.97 8.09 -0.84
CA LEU A 67 -18.22 7.50 -1.95
C LEU A 67 -18.20 8.49 -3.12
N ASN A 68 -17.51 9.60 -2.97
CA ASN A 68 -17.35 10.62 -4.02
C ASN A 68 -16.15 10.32 -4.92
N LEU A 69 -16.08 10.99 -6.08
CA LEU A 69 -14.96 10.85 -7.03
C LEU A 69 -13.60 11.08 -6.35
N ALA A 70 -13.48 12.12 -5.52
CA ALA A 70 -12.26 12.43 -4.76
C ALA A 70 -11.82 11.29 -3.81
N PHE A 71 -12.76 10.50 -3.29
CA PHE A 71 -12.41 9.31 -2.50
C PHE A 71 -11.79 8.23 -3.38
N TRP A 72 -12.37 7.97 -4.56
CA TRP A 72 -11.86 6.98 -5.50
C TRP A 72 -10.50 7.37 -6.06
N GLU A 73 -10.30 8.65 -6.41
CA GLU A 73 -9.00 9.18 -6.82
C GLU A 73 -7.95 8.92 -5.75
N ARG A 74 -8.29 9.19 -4.49
CA ARG A 74 -7.38 8.94 -3.38
C ARG A 74 -7.05 7.46 -3.22
N GLN A 75 -8.05 6.59 -3.21
CA GLN A 75 -7.82 5.15 -3.08
C GLN A 75 -7.03 4.58 -4.25
N PHE A 76 -7.25 5.11 -5.46
CA PHE A 76 -6.50 4.72 -6.65
C PHE A 76 -5.03 5.12 -6.54
N LEU A 77 -4.72 6.33 -6.05
CA LEU A 77 -3.36 6.77 -5.82
C LEU A 77 -2.64 5.96 -4.74
N ASP A 78 -3.32 5.65 -3.63
CA ASP A 78 -2.76 4.79 -2.59
C ASP A 78 -2.54 3.35 -3.11
N ALA A 79 -3.46 2.82 -3.93
CA ALA A 79 -3.31 1.52 -4.58
C ALA A 79 -2.13 1.49 -5.57
N LEU A 80 -2.00 2.51 -6.42
CA LEU A 80 -0.89 2.65 -7.35
C LEU A 80 0.45 2.69 -6.62
N LEU A 81 0.52 3.47 -5.54
CA LEU A 81 1.72 3.59 -4.75
C LEU A 81 2.11 2.26 -4.10
N LEU A 82 1.13 1.56 -3.51
CA LEU A 82 1.35 0.24 -2.90
C LEU A 82 1.81 -0.78 -3.94
N SER A 83 1.15 -0.84 -5.09
CA SER A 83 1.51 -1.76 -6.18
C SER A 83 2.90 -1.48 -6.73
N CYS A 84 3.26 -0.20 -6.90
CA CYS A 84 4.59 0.19 -7.37
C CYS A 84 5.68 -0.25 -6.37
N TRP A 85 5.44 0.01 -5.09
CA TRP A 85 6.34 -0.42 -4.03
C TRP A 85 6.48 -1.95 -3.96
N LEU A 86 5.36 -2.67 -4.02
CA LEU A 86 5.34 -4.12 -3.95
C LEU A 86 6.02 -4.77 -5.15
N THR A 87 5.83 -4.21 -6.35
CA THR A 87 6.56 -4.61 -7.54
C THR A 87 8.07 -4.50 -7.32
N ILE A 88 8.56 -3.39 -6.78
CA ILE A 88 9.99 -3.23 -6.46
C ILE A 88 10.45 -4.25 -5.40
N ALA A 89 9.63 -4.50 -4.38
CA ALA A 89 9.96 -5.44 -3.30
C ALA A 89 10.07 -6.89 -3.80
N ILE A 90 9.22 -7.30 -4.75
CA ILE A 90 9.16 -8.65 -5.30
C ILE A 90 10.01 -8.79 -6.57
N TRP A 91 10.48 -7.68 -7.16
CA TRP A 91 11.21 -7.69 -8.41
C TRP A 91 12.42 -8.62 -8.35
N GLN A 92 12.55 -9.42 -9.40
CA GLN A 92 13.65 -10.33 -9.66
C GLN A 92 14.15 -10.10 -11.09
N PRO A 93 15.47 -10.22 -11.35
CA PRO A 93 16.03 -9.95 -12.67
C PRO A 93 15.47 -10.88 -13.77
N ASP A 94 15.05 -12.10 -13.41
CA ASP A 94 14.46 -13.07 -14.34
C ASP A 94 12.94 -12.94 -14.53
N SER A 95 12.32 -11.96 -13.86
CA SER A 95 10.87 -11.77 -13.95
C SER A 95 10.47 -11.15 -15.31
N GLY A 96 9.64 -11.88 -16.07
CA GLY A 96 9.11 -11.38 -17.34
C GLY A 96 8.23 -10.15 -17.13
N ALA A 97 8.43 -9.12 -17.96
CA ALA A 97 7.71 -7.83 -17.86
C ALA A 97 6.18 -7.99 -17.86
N VAL A 98 5.66 -8.98 -18.60
CA VAL A 98 4.22 -9.30 -18.65
C VAL A 98 3.71 -9.81 -17.30
N THR A 99 4.44 -10.72 -16.65
CA THR A 99 4.08 -11.27 -15.34
C THR A 99 4.06 -10.17 -14.27
N VAL A 100 5.05 -9.27 -14.33
CA VAL A 100 5.14 -8.12 -13.43
C VAL A 100 3.97 -7.16 -13.65
N ALA A 101 3.63 -6.86 -14.91
CA ALA A 101 2.50 -5.98 -15.24
C ALA A 101 1.16 -6.59 -14.78
N LEU A 102 0.93 -7.88 -15.04
CA LEU A 102 -0.27 -8.58 -14.58
C LEU A 102 -0.39 -8.56 -13.05
N GLY A 103 0.70 -8.85 -12.34
CA GLY A 103 0.74 -8.75 -10.88
C GLY A 103 0.41 -7.34 -10.40
N PHE A 104 1.01 -6.32 -11.02
CA PHE A 104 0.76 -4.92 -10.68
C PHE A 104 -0.73 -4.54 -10.79
N PHE A 105 -1.38 -4.86 -11.91
CA PHE A 105 -2.81 -4.56 -12.10
C PHE A 105 -3.70 -5.40 -11.18
N LEU A 106 -3.35 -6.67 -10.94
CA LEU A 106 -4.08 -7.55 -10.02
C LEU A 106 -4.08 -6.97 -8.59
N PHE A 107 -2.92 -6.48 -8.11
CA PHE A 107 -2.82 -5.87 -6.79
C PHE A 107 -3.68 -4.61 -6.65
N ILE A 108 -3.72 -3.76 -7.68
CA ILE A 108 -4.60 -2.58 -7.71
C ILE A 108 -6.06 -3.02 -7.58
N ALA A 109 -6.48 -4.00 -8.38
CA ALA A 109 -7.85 -4.51 -8.36
C ALA A 109 -8.24 -5.11 -7.00
N ILE A 110 -7.36 -5.91 -6.41
CA ILE A 110 -7.58 -6.52 -5.08
C ILE A 110 -7.68 -5.45 -4.00
N TYR A 111 -6.79 -4.47 -4.00
CA TYR A 111 -6.78 -3.39 -3.01
C TYR A 111 -8.06 -2.55 -3.07
N LEU A 112 -8.46 -2.12 -4.27
CA LEU A 112 -9.69 -1.35 -4.46
C LEU A 112 -10.93 -2.18 -4.09
N GLY A 113 -10.95 -3.46 -4.45
CA GLY A 113 -12.03 -4.38 -4.10
C GLY A 113 -12.18 -4.57 -2.60
N LEU A 114 -11.08 -4.83 -1.89
CA LEU A 114 -11.07 -4.95 -0.42
C LEU A 114 -11.52 -3.65 0.26
N THR A 115 -11.03 -2.51 -0.20
CA THR A 115 -11.38 -1.20 0.35
C THR A 115 -12.88 -0.92 0.19
N PHE A 116 -13.43 -1.25 -0.99
CA PHE A 116 -14.86 -1.14 -1.25
C PHE A 116 -15.67 -2.08 -0.34
N LEU A 117 -15.28 -3.35 -0.26
CA LEU A 117 -15.96 -4.38 0.54
C LEU A 117 -15.99 -4.01 2.02
N LEU A 118 -14.84 -3.60 2.58
CA LEU A 118 -14.73 -3.14 3.97
C LEU A 118 -15.68 -1.97 4.23
N ARG A 119 -15.72 -0.97 3.35
CA ARG A 119 -16.63 0.16 3.51
C ARG A 119 -18.10 -0.23 3.44
N VAL A 120 -18.47 -1.15 2.54
CA VAL A 120 -19.85 -1.66 2.47
C VAL A 120 -20.22 -2.36 3.78
N ILE A 121 -19.34 -3.21 4.32
CA ILE A 121 -19.55 -3.91 5.59
C ILE A 121 -19.68 -2.92 6.76
N PHE A 122 -18.78 -1.93 6.86
CA PHE A 122 -18.85 -0.92 7.92
C PHE A 122 -20.09 -0.04 7.81
N ARG A 123 -20.53 0.29 6.60
CA ARG A 123 -21.78 1.04 6.37
C ARG A 123 -23.00 0.21 6.76
N ALA A 124 -23.02 -1.09 6.44
CA ALA A 124 -24.10 -1.99 6.82
C ALA A 124 -24.20 -2.14 8.35
N ARG A 125 -23.07 -2.30 9.05
CA ARG A 125 -23.04 -2.36 10.52
C ARG A 125 -23.52 -1.08 11.18
N LYS A 126 -23.13 0.08 10.66
CA LYS A 126 -23.56 1.38 11.21
C LYS A 126 -25.08 1.60 11.11
N SER A 127 -25.73 1.01 10.10
CA SER A 127 -27.19 1.07 9.92
C SER A 127 -27.97 0.16 10.88
N GLN A 128 -27.32 -0.77 11.58
CA GLN A 128 -27.99 -1.68 12.54
C GLN A 128 -27.90 -1.22 14.00
N HIS A 129 -27.14 -0.15 14.29
CA HIS A 129 -26.92 0.37 15.65
C HIS A 129 -27.28 1.85 15.81
N GLY A 130 -27.93 2.44 14.81
CA GLY A 130 -28.52 3.78 14.87
C GLY A 130 -30.00 3.69 14.56
#